data_AF-A0A7W1HP90-F1
#
_entry.id   AF-A0A7W1HP90-F1
#
_cell.length_a   1.000
_cell.length_b   1.000
_cell.length_c   1.000
_cell.angle_alpha   90.00
_cell.angle_beta   90.00
_cell.angle_gamma   90.00
#
_symmetry.space_group_name_H-M   'P 1'
#
loop_
_entity.id
_entity.type
_entity.pdbx_description
1 polymer ?
#
loop_
_entity_poly.entity_id
_entity_poly.type
_entity_poly.pdbx_seq_one_letter_code
_entity_poly.pdbx_strand_id
1 'polypeptide(L)'
;LGWAASQGLGEDGGEPVFVSTPVFSGAEVADIDEAIEKVRTNPSSETGMGRGGKVTLYDGRTGEPFDGRITVGYMYILKLLHLVDDKIHARSTGPYSLVTQQPLGGKAQFGGQRFGEMEVWALEAYGAAHTLQELLTIKSDDRVGRVKSYESIVKGENIPEPGVPASFKVLLKEMQSLGLSVKPVYNAEAAAEDQDRRDWDEAARALGINLSRDEPTGNLEDSPPGAFGRGGI
;
A
#
# COMPACT_ATOMS: atom_id res chain seq x y z
N LEU A 1 3.43 33.48 23.57
CA LEU A 1 3.92 34.70 22.87
C LEU A 1 3.32 34.91 21.49
N GLY A 2 3.24 33.91 20.60
CA GLY A 2 2.83 34.12 19.19
C GLY A 2 1.52 34.91 18.96
N TRP A 3 0.47 34.63 19.75
CA TRP A 3 -0.77 35.42 19.67
C TRP A 3 -0.63 36.84 20.21
N ALA A 4 -0.08 37.00 21.41
CA ALA A 4 0.14 38.32 22.01
C ALA A 4 1.04 39.20 21.11
N ALA A 5 2.04 38.59 20.48
CA ALA A 5 2.93 39.27 19.55
C ALA A 5 2.23 39.73 18.27
N SER A 6 1.25 38.97 17.77
CA SER A 6 0.44 39.37 16.61
C SER A 6 -0.53 40.53 16.89
N GLN A 7 -0.81 40.81 18.16
CA GLN A 7 -1.86 41.74 18.60
C GLN A 7 -1.31 43.08 19.12
N GLY A 8 0.00 43.34 19.00
CA GLY A 8 0.58 44.62 19.42
C GLY A 8 1.43 44.53 20.68
N LEU A 9 2.60 43.91 20.61
CA LEU A 9 3.63 43.92 21.68
C LEU A 9 4.74 44.97 21.45
N GLY A 10 4.64 45.80 20.39
CA GLY A 10 5.62 46.85 20.07
C GLY A 10 5.65 48.00 21.08
N GLU A 11 6.66 48.88 20.97
CA GLU A 11 6.88 50.00 21.91
C GLU A 11 5.69 50.98 21.99
N ASP A 12 4.91 51.11 20.91
CA ASP A 12 3.68 51.92 20.84
C ASP A 12 2.38 51.10 21.01
N GLY A 13 2.49 49.80 21.33
CA GLY A 13 1.35 48.92 21.61
C GLY A 13 0.44 48.58 20.41
N GLY A 14 0.72 49.08 19.21
CA GLY A 14 -0.18 48.92 18.06
C GLY A 14 0.19 47.82 17.06
N GLU A 15 1.47 47.45 16.95
CA GLU A 15 1.96 46.70 15.78
C GLU A 15 2.34 45.23 16.07
N PRO A 16 2.05 44.31 15.14
CA PRO A 16 2.51 42.91 15.22
C PRO A 16 4.04 42.81 15.26
N VAL A 17 4.57 41.97 16.15
CA VAL A 17 6.02 41.78 16.33
C VAL A 17 6.41 40.32 16.13
N PHE A 18 7.55 40.08 15.46
CA PHE A 18 8.19 38.77 15.44
C PHE A 18 8.98 38.56 16.72
N VAL A 19 8.76 37.42 17.39
CA VAL A 19 9.42 37.11 18.66
C VAL A 19 10.39 35.95 18.46
N SER A 20 11.56 36.07 19.08
CA SER A 20 12.57 35.01 19.15
C SER A 20 12.68 34.52 20.58
N THR A 21 12.55 33.21 20.78
CA THR A 21 12.81 32.55 22.07
C THR A 21 13.96 31.56 21.86
N PRO A 22 15.21 31.93 22.21
CA PRO A 22 16.36 31.06 22.08
C PRO A 22 16.20 29.74 22.84
N VAL A 23 16.84 28.68 22.33
CA VAL A 23 16.94 27.42 23.07
C VAL A 23 17.80 27.68 24.32
N PHE A 24 17.30 27.29 25.51
CA PHE A 24 17.93 27.47 26.84
C PHE A 24 17.94 28.88 27.45
N SER A 25 17.51 29.91 26.72
CA SER A 25 17.30 31.27 27.25
C SER A 25 16.03 31.86 26.64
N GLY A 26 14.97 31.06 26.64
CA GLY A 26 13.67 31.40 26.10
C GLY A 26 12.82 32.15 27.12
N ALA A 27 11.62 32.54 26.68
CA ALA A 27 10.63 33.16 27.56
C ALA A 27 10.12 32.20 28.63
N GLU A 28 9.98 32.70 29.85
CA GLU A 28 9.39 31.98 30.96
C GLU A 28 7.86 32.10 30.98
N VAL A 29 7.21 31.32 31.84
CA VAL A 29 5.73 31.35 31.97
C VAL A 29 5.24 32.73 32.40
N ALA A 30 5.96 33.39 33.31
CA ALA A 30 5.62 34.74 33.77
C ALA A 30 5.63 35.76 32.63
N ASP A 31 6.64 35.70 31.74
CA ASP A 31 6.73 36.57 30.57
C ASP A 31 5.55 36.37 29.61
N ILE A 32 5.10 35.13 29.45
CA ILE A 32 3.96 34.78 28.60
C ILE A 32 2.65 35.33 29.19
N ASP A 33 2.44 35.17 30.48
CA ASP A 33 1.23 35.66 31.17
C ASP A 33 1.18 37.18 31.17
N GLU A 34 2.31 37.85 31.42
CA GLU A 34 2.42 39.31 31.34
C GLU A 34 2.13 39.82 29.93
N ALA A 35 2.68 39.16 28.90
CA ALA A 35 2.42 39.51 27.51
C ALA A 35 0.95 39.35 27.12
N ILE A 36 0.28 38.30 27.61
CA ILE A 36 -1.17 38.09 27.37
C ILE A 36 -1.99 39.18 28.07
N GLU A 37 -1.66 39.52 29.31
CA GLU A 37 -2.38 40.57 30.06
C GLU A 37 -2.18 41.96 29.44
N LYS A 38 -0.95 42.31 29.02
CA LYS A 38 -0.66 43.59 28.36
C LYS A 38 -1.53 43.80 27.13
N VAL A 39 -1.59 42.79 26.25
CA VAL A 39 -2.42 42.82 25.04
C VAL A 39 -3.90 42.88 25.41
N ARG A 40 -4.35 42.09 26.39
CA ARG A 40 -5.76 42.08 26.85
C ARG A 40 -6.23 43.46 27.36
N THR A 41 -5.34 44.25 27.94
CA THR A 41 -5.67 45.59 28.47
C THR A 41 -5.59 46.71 27.43
N ASN A 42 -5.10 46.41 26.22
CA ASN A 42 -4.91 47.40 25.19
C ASN A 42 -6.24 47.78 24.51
N PRO A 43 -6.62 49.09 24.48
CA PRO A 43 -7.87 49.55 23.85
C PRO A 43 -7.95 49.28 22.34
N SER A 44 -6.81 49.11 21.65
CA SER A 44 -6.76 48.80 20.22
C SER A 44 -7.01 47.31 19.93
N SER A 45 -6.94 46.45 20.94
CA SER A 45 -7.20 45.03 20.78
C SER A 45 -8.71 44.78 20.82
N GLU A 46 -9.31 44.43 19.68
CA GLU A 46 -10.73 44.06 19.58
C GLU A 46 -11.03 42.68 20.21
N THR A 47 -10.13 42.13 21.03
CA THR A 47 -10.09 40.70 21.31
C THR A 47 -10.58 40.32 22.70
N GLY A 48 -11.60 39.46 22.76
CA GLY A 48 -12.15 38.85 23.97
C GLY A 48 -11.29 37.72 24.56
N MET A 49 -9.96 37.81 24.48
CA MET A 49 -9.05 36.80 25.04
C MET A 49 -9.12 36.82 26.57
N GLY A 50 -9.64 35.75 27.16
CA GLY A 50 -9.71 35.60 28.60
C GLY A 50 -8.34 35.35 29.23
N ARG A 51 -8.27 35.49 30.57
CA ARG A 51 -7.08 35.11 31.35
C ARG A 51 -6.61 33.71 31.00
N GLY A 52 -5.30 33.55 30.78
CA GLY A 52 -4.68 32.27 30.42
C GLY A 52 -4.79 31.87 28.94
N GLY A 53 -5.09 32.82 28.04
CA GLY A 53 -5.05 32.57 26.59
C GLY A 53 -6.23 31.76 26.05
N LYS A 54 -7.39 31.81 26.71
CA LYS A 54 -8.60 31.09 26.33
C LYS A 54 -9.72 32.03 25.87
N VAL A 55 -10.44 31.66 24.82
CA VAL A 55 -11.59 32.39 24.25
C VAL A 55 -12.83 31.51 24.22
N THR A 56 -14.01 32.14 24.19
CA THR A 56 -15.25 31.45 23.81
C THR A 56 -15.25 31.29 22.29
N LEU A 57 -15.24 30.05 21.81
CA LEU A 57 -15.47 29.74 20.40
C LEU A 57 -16.96 29.44 20.19
N TYR A 58 -17.40 29.61 18.96
CA TYR A 58 -18.75 29.26 18.51
C TYR A 58 -18.65 28.16 17.47
N ASP A 59 -19.58 27.22 17.50
CA ASP A 59 -19.67 26.18 16.48
C ASP A 59 -20.14 26.81 15.16
N GLY A 60 -19.29 26.74 14.13
CA GLY A 60 -19.58 27.29 12.80
C GLY A 60 -20.72 26.59 12.06
N ARG A 61 -21.22 25.46 12.55
CA ARG A 61 -22.38 24.76 11.98
C ARG A 61 -23.71 25.21 12.58
N THR A 62 -23.75 25.47 13.88
CA THR A 62 -24.98 25.75 14.64
C THR A 62 -25.11 27.18 15.12
N GLY A 63 -23.97 27.86 15.35
CA GLY A 63 -23.91 29.21 15.92
C GLY A 63 -23.92 29.26 17.45
N GLU A 64 -24.01 28.11 18.14
CA GLU A 64 -24.00 28.04 19.60
C GLU A 64 -22.57 28.14 20.16
N PRO A 65 -22.38 28.74 21.36
CA PRO A 65 -21.07 28.76 22.01
C PRO A 65 -20.70 27.37 22.56
N PHE A 66 -19.42 27.02 22.53
CA PHE A 66 -18.92 25.83 23.23
C PHE A 66 -19.02 26.00 24.76
N ASP A 67 -19.30 24.91 25.48
CA ASP A 67 -19.48 24.89 26.95
C ASP A 67 -18.27 25.44 27.74
N GLY A 68 -17.06 25.25 27.21
CA GLY A 68 -15.81 25.66 27.83
C GLY A 68 -15.05 26.69 27.00
N ARG A 69 -14.26 27.54 27.67
CA ARG A 69 -13.30 28.41 26.97
C ARG A 69 -12.14 27.58 26.42
N ILE A 70 -11.79 27.80 25.16
CA ILE A 70 -10.81 27.03 24.40
C ILE A 70 -9.54 27.86 24.21
N THR A 71 -8.38 27.24 24.37
CA THR A 71 -7.09 27.88 24.09
C THR A 71 -6.92 28.07 22.59
N VAL A 72 -6.69 29.31 22.16
CA VAL A 72 -6.48 29.66 20.75
C VAL A 72 -5.17 30.44 20.64
N GLY A 73 -4.41 30.16 19.60
CA GLY A 73 -3.16 30.86 19.35
C GLY A 73 -2.59 30.53 17.99
N TYR A 74 -1.43 31.13 17.72
CA TYR A 74 -0.68 30.88 16.50
C TYR A 74 0.40 29.84 16.76
N MET A 75 0.35 28.75 16.00
CA MET A 75 1.36 27.70 16.00
C MET A 75 1.99 27.61 14.61
N TYR A 76 3.30 27.33 14.58
CA TYR A 76 4.00 27.05 13.34
C TYR A 76 3.85 25.57 13.00
N ILE A 77 3.10 25.27 11.94
CA ILE A 77 2.82 23.90 11.50
C ILE A 77 3.67 23.58 10.27
N LEU A 78 4.40 22.46 10.33
CA LEU A 78 5.18 21.93 9.21
C LEU A 78 4.38 20.85 8.48
N LYS A 79 4.32 20.95 7.14
CA LYS A 79 3.81 19.87 6.28
C LYS A 79 4.95 18.92 5.95
N LEU A 80 4.89 17.71 6.50
CA LEU A 80 5.86 16.65 6.21
C LEU A 80 5.63 16.07 4.80
N LEU A 81 6.68 15.51 4.19
CA LEU A 81 6.65 14.88 2.86
C LEU A 81 5.88 13.54 2.80
N HIS A 82 5.03 13.27 3.78
CA HIS A 82 4.29 12.01 3.92
C HIS A 82 2.88 12.11 3.34
N LEU A 83 2.80 12.44 2.05
CA LEU A 83 1.55 12.74 1.37
C LEU A 83 0.78 11.47 0.99
N VAL A 84 -0.55 11.58 0.95
CA VAL A 84 -1.43 10.47 0.56
C VAL A 84 -1.26 10.12 -0.92
N ASP A 85 -0.99 11.11 -1.77
CA ASP A 85 -0.77 10.93 -3.20
C ASP A 85 0.38 9.93 -3.49
N ASP A 86 1.41 9.94 -2.64
CA ASP A 86 2.54 9.03 -2.74
C ASP A 86 2.23 7.64 -2.16
N LYS A 87 1.25 7.54 -1.25
CA LYS A 87 0.92 6.30 -0.52
C LYS A 87 -0.23 5.51 -1.12
N ILE A 88 -1.14 6.16 -1.85
CA ILE A 88 -2.26 5.46 -2.48
C ILE A 88 -1.73 4.51 -3.56
N HIS A 89 -2.17 3.26 -3.50
CA HIS A 89 -1.83 2.21 -4.46
C HIS A 89 -2.92 1.15 -4.48
N ALA A 90 -3.34 0.74 -5.67
CA ALA A 90 -4.31 -0.31 -5.88
C ALA A 90 -3.89 -1.20 -7.05
N ARG A 91 -4.26 -2.47 -6.98
CA ARG A 91 -3.93 -3.48 -7.99
C ARG A 91 -5.11 -4.43 -8.15
N SER A 92 -5.54 -4.66 -9.39
CA SER A 92 -6.44 -5.75 -9.78
C SER A 92 -5.64 -6.94 -10.31
N THR A 93 -4.93 -6.74 -11.42
CA THR A 93 -3.96 -7.68 -12.02
C THR A 93 -2.65 -6.95 -12.27
N GLY A 94 -1.56 -7.68 -12.58
CA GLY A 94 -0.26 -7.05 -12.76
C GLY A 94 0.86 -8.08 -12.98
N PRO A 95 2.13 -7.66 -12.91
CA PRO A 95 3.26 -8.56 -13.10
C PRO A 95 3.43 -9.54 -11.93
N TYR A 96 4.01 -10.70 -12.24
CA TYR A 96 4.26 -11.80 -11.31
C TYR A 96 5.73 -12.21 -11.37
N SER A 97 6.23 -12.76 -10.26
CA SER A 97 7.57 -13.34 -10.17
C SER A 97 7.72 -14.54 -11.11
N LEU A 98 8.85 -14.64 -11.80
CA LEU A 98 9.13 -15.78 -12.68
C LEU A 98 9.24 -17.11 -11.91
N VAL A 99 9.81 -17.06 -10.71
CA VAL A 99 10.11 -18.26 -9.91
C VAL A 99 8.87 -18.74 -9.17
N THR A 100 8.32 -17.89 -8.30
CA THR A 100 7.23 -18.27 -7.40
C THR A 100 5.84 -18.08 -8.01
N GLN A 101 5.75 -17.42 -9.16
CA GLN A 101 4.48 -17.04 -9.81
C GLN A 101 3.55 -16.18 -8.93
N GLN A 102 4.06 -15.63 -7.83
CA GLN A 102 3.34 -14.70 -6.94
C GLN A 102 3.40 -13.25 -7.45
N PRO A 103 2.41 -12.41 -7.11
CA PRO A 103 2.44 -10.98 -7.40
C PRO A 103 3.75 -10.31 -6.95
N LEU A 104 4.34 -9.44 -7.79
CA LEU A 104 5.47 -8.62 -7.36
C LEU A 104 5.11 -7.68 -6.19
N GLY A 105 6.10 -7.21 -5.45
CA GLY A 105 5.91 -6.30 -4.32
C GLY A 105 6.18 -4.83 -4.67
N GLY A 106 5.51 -3.92 -3.96
CA GLY A 106 5.79 -2.48 -4.02
C GLY A 106 5.05 -1.70 -5.10
N LYS A 107 4.73 -0.43 -4.80
CA LYS A 107 3.96 0.48 -5.68
C LYS A 107 4.62 0.68 -7.05
N ALA A 108 5.95 0.83 -7.09
CA ALA A 108 6.70 1.09 -8.32
C ALA A 108 6.59 -0.03 -9.36
N GLN A 109 6.36 -1.28 -8.93
CA GLN A 109 6.24 -2.45 -9.80
C GLN A 109 4.79 -2.84 -10.07
N PHE A 110 3.83 -1.96 -9.73
CA PHE A 110 2.41 -2.34 -9.68
C PHE A 110 2.19 -3.62 -8.85
N GLY A 111 2.86 -3.68 -7.71
CA GLY A 111 2.90 -4.85 -6.84
C GLY A 111 1.58 -5.11 -6.08
N GLY A 112 1.39 -6.34 -5.65
CA GLY A 112 0.29 -6.74 -4.77
C GLY A 112 0.56 -6.39 -3.32
N GLN A 113 -0.49 -6.48 -2.49
CA GLN A 113 -0.34 -6.40 -1.04
C GLN A 113 0.12 -7.75 -0.50
N ARG A 114 0.98 -7.70 0.51
CA ARG A 114 1.40 -8.91 1.22
C ARG A 114 0.28 -9.33 2.15
N PHE A 115 -0.27 -10.50 1.91
CA PHE A 115 -1.09 -11.22 2.87
C PHE A 115 -0.17 -12.16 3.66
N GLY A 116 0.14 -11.81 4.90
CA GLY A 116 1.13 -12.48 5.72
C GLY A 116 0.55 -13.56 6.62
N GLU A 117 1.44 -14.18 7.39
CA GLU A 117 1.10 -15.26 8.34
C GLU A 117 0.12 -14.79 9.42
N MET A 118 0.28 -13.55 9.93
CA MET A 118 -0.63 -13.00 10.93
C MET A 118 -2.04 -12.78 10.37
N GLU A 119 -2.17 -12.38 9.09
CA GLU A 119 -3.46 -12.23 8.44
C GLU A 119 -4.10 -13.59 8.12
N VAL A 120 -3.30 -14.62 7.82
CA VAL A 120 -3.78 -16.00 7.70
C VAL A 120 -4.41 -16.46 9.01
N TRP A 121 -3.71 -16.27 10.14
CA TRP A 121 -4.25 -16.62 11.46
C TRP A 121 -5.57 -15.91 11.77
N ALA A 122 -5.71 -14.67 11.35
CA ALA A 122 -6.96 -13.93 11.51
C ALA A 122 -8.11 -14.62 10.76
N LEU A 123 -7.92 -15.03 9.50
CA LEU A 123 -8.96 -15.72 8.73
C LEU A 123 -9.25 -17.13 9.26
N GLU A 124 -8.24 -17.84 9.73
CA GLU A 124 -8.41 -19.14 10.38
C GLU A 124 -9.25 -19.03 11.64
N ALA A 125 -8.98 -18.02 12.49
CA ALA A 125 -9.76 -17.77 13.71
C ALA A 125 -11.23 -17.42 13.41
N TYR A 126 -11.49 -16.72 12.30
CA TYR A 126 -12.85 -16.47 11.83
C TYR A 126 -13.52 -17.69 11.18
N GLY A 127 -12.78 -18.76 10.89
CA GLY A 127 -13.30 -19.91 10.14
C GLY A 127 -13.58 -19.62 8.67
N ALA A 128 -12.95 -18.58 8.09
CA ALA A 128 -13.19 -18.13 6.73
C ALA A 128 -12.39 -18.95 5.69
N ALA A 129 -12.66 -20.26 5.63
CA ALA A 129 -11.89 -21.21 4.81
C ALA A 129 -11.86 -20.86 3.32
N HIS A 130 -13.01 -20.51 2.72
CA HIS A 130 -13.08 -20.16 1.30
C HIS A 130 -12.31 -18.89 0.96
N THR A 131 -12.40 -17.86 1.81
CA THR A 131 -11.67 -16.60 1.62
C THR A 131 -10.17 -16.82 1.73
N LEU A 132 -9.72 -17.62 2.70
CA LEU A 132 -8.32 -17.97 2.85
C LEU A 132 -7.80 -18.75 1.65
N GLN A 133 -8.55 -19.77 1.21
CA GLN A 133 -8.20 -20.57 0.03
C GLN A 133 -8.09 -19.68 -1.22
N GLU A 134 -9.06 -18.80 -1.45
CA GLU A 134 -9.10 -17.87 -2.58
C GLU A 134 -7.86 -16.96 -2.63
N LEU A 135 -7.48 -16.40 -1.47
CA LEU A 135 -6.31 -15.52 -1.33
C LEU A 135 -5.00 -16.24 -1.62
N LEU A 136 -4.85 -17.48 -1.14
CA LEU A 136 -3.62 -18.26 -1.28
C LEU A 136 -3.46 -18.93 -2.66
N THR A 137 -4.52 -18.97 -3.47
CA THR A 137 -4.53 -19.70 -4.76
C THR A 137 -4.79 -18.75 -5.94
N ILE A 138 -6.05 -18.56 -6.34
CA ILE A 138 -6.47 -17.85 -7.56
C ILE A 138 -6.12 -16.36 -7.54
N LYS A 139 -5.94 -15.76 -6.36
CA LYS A 139 -5.45 -14.38 -6.19
C LYS A 139 -3.93 -14.26 -6.03
N SER A 140 -3.21 -15.38 -5.98
CA SER A 140 -1.76 -15.44 -5.79
C SER A 140 -1.07 -16.15 -6.95
N ASP A 141 -0.79 -17.45 -6.82
CA ASP A 141 0.15 -18.20 -7.66
C ASP A 141 -0.48 -19.40 -8.38
N ASP A 142 -1.81 -19.54 -8.36
CA ASP A 142 -2.50 -20.46 -9.26
C ASP A 142 -2.56 -19.86 -10.68
N ARG A 143 -1.62 -20.29 -11.52
CA ARG A 143 -1.44 -19.76 -12.89
C ARG A 143 -2.66 -19.96 -13.78
N VAL A 144 -3.34 -21.11 -13.67
CA VAL A 144 -4.51 -21.42 -14.50
C VAL A 144 -5.77 -20.85 -13.85
N GLY A 145 -5.90 -21.01 -12.52
CA GLY A 145 -7.03 -20.53 -11.75
C GLY A 145 -7.22 -19.01 -11.86
N ARG A 146 -6.13 -18.22 -11.85
CA ARG A 146 -6.23 -16.75 -11.96
C ARG A 146 -6.79 -16.28 -13.31
N VAL A 147 -6.39 -16.95 -14.41
CA VAL A 147 -6.85 -16.59 -15.77
C VAL A 147 -8.32 -16.95 -15.92
N LYS A 148 -8.69 -18.18 -15.52
CA LYS A 148 -10.08 -18.64 -15.55
C LYS A 148 -10.99 -17.78 -14.66
N SER A 149 -10.53 -17.42 -13.47
CA SER A 149 -11.28 -16.55 -12.56
C SER A 149 -11.52 -15.17 -13.16
N TYR A 150 -10.52 -14.59 -13.83
CA TYR A 150 -10.69 -13.34 -14.56
C TYR A 150 -11.74 -13.47 -15.68
N GLU A 151 -11.66 -14.54 -16.47
CA GLU A 151 -12.65 -14.80 -17.52
C GLU A 151 -14.07 -14.99 -16.98
N SER A 152 -14.23 -15.77 -15.91
CA SER A 152 -15.52 -16.00 -15.26
C SER A 152 -16.12 -14.71 -14.73
N ILE A 153 -15.31 -13.83 -14.12
CA ILE A 153 -15.77 -12.51 -13.67
C ILE A 153 -16.26 -11.66 -14.84
N VAL A 154 -15.52 -11.65 -15.97
CA VAL A 154 -15.91 -10.89 -17.18
C VAL A 154 -17.19 -11.46 -17.82
N LYS A 155 -17.37 -12.78 -17.78
CA LYS A 155 -18.55 -13.47 -18.33
C LYS A 155 -19.76 -13.46 -17.39
N GLY A 156 -19.58 -13.11 -16.12
CA GLY A 156 -20.61 -13.22 -15.09
C GLY A 156 -20.91 -14.66 -14.68
N GLU A 157 -19.95 -15.57 -14.86
CA GLU A 157 -20.03 -16.97 -14.46
C GLU A 157 -19.48 -17.18 -13.05
N ASN A 158 -19.80 -18.32 -12.45
CA ASN A 158 -19.23 -18.69 -11.16
C ASN A 158 -17.72 -18.90 -11.25
N ILE A 159 -17.00 -18.49 -10.20
CA ILE A 159 -15.55 -18.68 -10.09
C ILE A 159 -15.26 -20.19 -10.00
N PRO A 160 -14.31 -20.72 -10.80
CA PRO A 160 -13.97 -22.13 -10.77
C PRO A 160 -13.26 -22.52 -9.48
N GLU A 161 -13.23 -23.82 -9.19
CA GLU A 161 -12.52 -24.32 -8.01
C GLU A 161 -11.01 -24.08 -8.10
N PRO A 162 -10.36 -23.64 -7.00
CA PRO A 162 -8.93 -23.42 -6.96
C PRO A 162 -8.07 -24.66 -7.22
N GLY A 163 -6.93 -24.44 -7.86
CA GLY A 163 -5.89 -25.44 -8.09
C GLY A 163 -4.83 -25.52 -7.00
N VAL A 164 -3.76 -26.27 -7.31
CA VAL A 164 -2.59 -26.40 -6.43
C VAL A 164 -1.63 -25.21 -6.66
N PRO A 165 -1.23 -24.49 -5.60
CA PRO A 165 -0.27 -23.38 -5.67
C PRO A 165 1.03 -23.73 -6.39
N ALA A 166 1.56 -22.80 -7.19
CA ALA A 166 2.86 -22.96 -7.82
C ALA A 166 4.00 -23.00 -6.80
N SER A 167 3.91 -22.22 -5.72
CA SER A 167 4.87 -22.23 -4.61
C SER A 167 5.05 -23.62 -3.97
N PHE A 168 3.95 -24.39 -3.82
CA PHE A 168 4.03 -25.76 -3.33
C PHE A 168 4.78 -26.68 -4.31
N LYS A 169 4.57 -26.52 -5.62
CA LYS A 169 5.32 -27.27 -6.64
C LYS A 169 6.81 -26.91 -6.62
N VAL A 170 7.16 -25.64 -6.40
CA VAL A 170 8.54 -25.19 -6.24
C VAL A 170 9.17 -25.83 -4.99
N LEU A 171 8.46 -25.83 -3.85
CA LEU A 171 8.91 -26.48 -2.62
C LEU A 171 9.25 -27.97 -2.86
N LEU A 172 8.39 -28.71 -3.56
CA LEU A 172 8.67 -30.11 -3.89
C LEU A 172 9.95 -30.27 -4.72
N LYS A 173 10.22 -29.35 -5.65
CA LYS A 173 11.45 -29.36 -6.45
C LYS A 173 12.69 -29.00 -5.64
N GLU A 174 12.57 -28.08 -4.69
CA GLU A 174 13.64 -27.75 -3.75
C GLU A 174 13.97 -28.93 -2.80
N MET A 175 12.95 -29.66 -2.33
CA MET A 175 13.22 -30.88 -1.56
C MET A 175 13.87 -31.98 -2.41
N GLN A 176 13.44 -32.15 -3.66
CA GLN A 176 14.04 -33.10 -4.59
C GLN A 176 15.50 -32.77 -4.94
N SER A 177 15.85 -31.49 -5.05
CA SER A 177 17.24 -31.06 -5.31
C SER A 177 18.18 -31.38 -4.14
N LEU A 178 17.66 -31.50 -2.92
CA LEU A 178 18.39 -31.97 -1.74
C LEU A 178 18.55 -33.51 -1.69
N GLY A 179 18.07 -34.24 -2.70
CA GLY A 179 18.11 -35.71 -2.74
C GLY A 179 16.98 -36.39 -1.99
N LEU A 180 15.94 -35.66 -1.56
CA LEU A 180 14.77 -36.24 -0.90
C LEU A 180 13.75 -36.72 -1.94
N SER A 181 13.34 -37.98 -1.86
CA SER A 181 12.26 -38.52 -2.69
C SER A 181 10.90 -38.17 -2.09
N VAL A 182 10.36 -37.01 -2.48
CA VAL A 182 9.02 -36.56 -2.05
C VAL A 182 8.04 -36.72 -3.20
N LYS A 183 6.95 -37.44 -2.94
CA LYS A 183 5.84 -37.63 -3.88
C LYS A 183 4.51 -37.44 -3.14
N PRO A 184 3.56 -36.66 -3.68
CA PRO A 184 2.21 -36.62 -3.15
C PRO A 184 1.56 -38.00 -3.31
N VAL A 185 0.89 -38.47 -2.26
CA VAL A 185 0.08 -39.68 -2.30
C VAL A 185 -1.35 -39.25 -2.54
N TYR A 186 -1.86 -39.54 -3.73
CA TYR A 186 -3.24 -39.28 -4.09
C TYR A 186 -4.11 -40.50 -3.84
N ASN A 187 -5.36 -40.30 -3.46
CA ASN A 187 -6.40 -41.31 -3.65
C ASN A 187 -6.78 -41.37 -5.15
N ALA A 188 -7.54 -42.39 -5.56
CA ALA A 188 -7.85 -42.63 -6.98
C ALA A 188 -8.57 -41.44 -7.65
N GLU A 189 -9.41 -40.73 -6.91
CA GLU A 189 -10.16 -39.56 -7.40
C GLU A 189 -9.25 -38.33 -7.59
N ALA A 190 -8.40 -38.00 -6.59
CA ALA A 190 -7.48 -36.86 -6.71
C ALA A 190 -6.37 -37.09 -7.75
N ALA A 191 -6.03 -38.34 -8.07
CA ALA A 191 -5.07 -38.66 -9.11
C ALA A 191 -5.60 -38.34 -10.53
N ALA A 192 -6.90 -38.53 -10.77
CA ALA A 192 -7.55 -38.23 -12.04
C ALA A 192 -7.65 -36.71 -12.29
N GLU A 193 -8.03 -35.94 -11.26
CA GLU A 193 -8.14 -34.48 -11.36
C GLU A 193 -6.77 -33.79 -11.61
N ASP A 194 -5.69 -34.32 -11.04
CA ASP A 194 -4.33 -33.80 -11.27
C ASP A 194 -3.82 -34.15 -12.69
N GLN A 195 -4.24 -35.28 -13.26
CA GLN A 195 -3.95 -35.63 -14.65
C GLN A 195 -4.69 -34.71 -15.63
N ASP A 196 -6.00 -34.52 -15.48
CA ASP A 196 -6.79 -33.66 -16.35
C ASP A 196 -6.27 -32.21 -16.37
N ARG A 197 -5.76 -31.72 -15.23
CA ARG A 197 -5.16 -30.37 -15.12
C ARG A 197 -3.80 -30.28 -15.82
N ARG A 198 -2.95 -31.31 -15.72
CA ARG A 198 -1.66 -31.37 -16.43
C ARG A 198 -1.87 -31.43 -17.94
N ASP A 199 -2.85 -32.22 -18.37
CA ASP A 199 -3.21 -32.36 -19.78
C ASP A 199 -3.75 -31.03 -20.34
N TRP A 200 -4.49 -30.27 -19.53
CA TRP A 200 -4.89 -28.90 -19.89
C TRP A 200 -3.72 -27.92 -20.00
N ASP A 201 -2.77 -27.98 -19.07
CA ASP A 201 -1.53 -27.18 -19.12
C ASP A 201 -0.70 -27.50 -20.36
N GLU A 202 -0.71 -28.77 -20.80
CA GLU A 202 -0.01 -29.25 -21.99
C GLU A 202 -0.78 -28.92 -23.28
N ALA A 203 -2.10 -29.08 -23.31
CA ALA A 203 -2.97 -28.71 -24.42
C ALA A 203 -2.97 -27.19 -24.68
N ALA A 204 -2.97 -26.36 -23.62
CA ALA A 204 -2.85 -24.91 -23.73
C ALA A 204 -1.50 -24.48 -24.32
N ARG A 205 -0.43 -25.23 -24.03
CA ARG A 205 0.89 -25.05 -24.67
C ARG A 205 0.88 -25.51 -26.14
N ALA A 206 0.24 -26.63 -26.44
CA ALA A 206 0.17 -27.21 -27.79
C ALA A 206 -0.68 -26.36 -28.76
N LEU A 207 -1.70 -25.65 -28.25
CA LEU A 207 -2.57 -24.76 -29.04
C LEU A 207 -1.94 -23.41 -29.41
N GLY A 208 -0.66 -23.18 -29.08
CA GLY A 208 0.05 -21.97 -29.48
C GLY A 208 -0.48 -20.68 -28.83
N ILE A 209 -1.25 -20.80 -27.74
CA ILE A 209 -1.68 -19.66 -26.92
C ILE A 209 -0.44 -19.18 -26.14
N ASN A 210 0.31 -18.27 -26.75
CA ASN A 210 1.55 -17.75 -26.19
C ASN A 210 1.27 -16.81 -25.02
N LEU A 211 1.20 -17.36 -23.80
CA LEU A 211 0.92 -16.63 -22.55
C LEU A 211 2.15 -15.94 -21.93
N SER A 212 3.32 -15.99 -22.58
CA SER A 212 4.47 -15.13 -22.30
C SER A 212 5.56 -15.37 -23.35
N ARG A 213 6.03 -14.28 -23.98
CA ARG A 213 7.18 -14.22 -24.91
C ARG A 213 8.37 -15.03 -24.37
N ASP A 214 8.67 -16.16 -25.00
CA ASP A 214 9.94 -16.86 -24.78
C ASP A 214 11.09 -15.95 -25.22
N GLU A 215 12.05 -15.70 -24.33
CA GLU A 215 13.38 -15.32 -24.78
C GLU A 215 14.06 -16.57 -25.37
N PRO A 216 14.68 -16.47 -26.56
CA PRO A 216 15.35 -17.61 -27.16
C PRO A 216 16.49 -18.05 -26.24
N THR A 217 16.39 -19.25 -25.70
CA THR A 217 17.54 -19.94 -25.10
C THR A 217 18.58 -20.07 -26.20
N GLY A 218 19.70 -19.34 -26.03
CA GLY A 218 20.79 -19.33 -26.99
C GLY A 218 21.37 -20.73 -27.20
N ASN A 219 20.87 -21.42 -28.23
CA ASN A 219 21.53 -22.57 -28.82
C ASN A 219 22.41 -22.05 -29.96
N LEU A 220 23.69 -22.36 -29.89
CA LEU A 220 24.76 -21.92 -30.80
C LEU A 220 24.67 -22.48 -32.24
N GLU A 221 23.54 -23.06 -32.64
CA GLU A 221 23.40 -23.75 -33.94
C GLU A 221 22.28 -23.20 -34.85
N ASP A 222 21.60 -22.11 -34.49
CA ASP A 222 20.59 -21.53 -35.36
C ASP A 222 21.21 -20.52 -36.34
N SER A 223 21.67 -21.03 -37.50
CA SER A 223 21.97 -20.17 -38.65
C SER A 223 20.67 -19.82 -39.37
N PRO A 224 20.34 -18.53 -39.57
CA PRO A 224 19.06 -18.15 -40.17
C PRO A 224 18.96 -18.62 -41.63
N PRO A 225 17.79 -19.11 -42.08
CA PRO A 225 17.58 -19.48 -43.47
C PRO A 225 17.43 -18.20 -44.30
N GLY A 226 18.52 -17.75 -44.92
CA GLY A 226 18.48 -16.60 -45.82
C GLY A 226 19.75 -15.76 -45.87
N ALA A 227 20.93 -16.37 -45.88
CA ALA A 227 22.15 -15.66 -46.26
C ALA A 227 22.20 -15.55 -47.79
N PHE A 228 21.85 -14.37 -48.30
CA PHE A 228 21.98 -13.99 -49.70
C PHE A 228 23.35 -14.34 -50.27
N GLY A 229 23.35 -14.99 -51.43
CA GLY A 229 24.54 -15.29 -52.21
C GLY A 229 25.29 -14.01 -52.63
N ARG A 230 26.60 -14.04 -52.39
CA ARG A 230 27.71 -13.42 -53.12
C ARG A 230 27.37 -12.43 -54.25
N GLY A 231 27.78 -11.18 -54.06
CA GLY A 231 28.77 -10.53 -54.94
C GLY A 231 29.97 -10.16 -54.06
N GLY A 232 31.23 -10.33 -54.39
CA GLY A 232 31.89 -10.61 -55.66
C GLY A 232 33.19 -9.81 -55.65
N ILE A 233 34.32 -10.46 -55.37
CA ILE A 233 35.62 -10.37 -56.05
C ILE A 233 36.26 -11.76 -55.92
#